data_AF-A0A7V6WJ09-F1
#
_entry.id   AF-A0A7V6WJ09-F1
#
_cell.length_a   1.000
_cell.length_b   1.000
_cell.length_c   1.000
_cell.angle_alpha   90.00
_cell.angle_beta   90.00
_cell.angle_gamma   90.00
#
_symmetry.space_group_name_H-M   'P 1'
#
loop_
_entity.id
_entity.type
_entity.pdbx_description
1 polymer ?
#
loop_
_entity_poly.entity_id
_entity_poly.type
_entity_poly.pdbx_seq_one_letter_code
_entity_poly.pdbx_strand_id
1 'polypeptide(L)'
;MLKKPWEILLVLIIAISVLVSIIMGWQRVALERANRQLELALEYSEVERLSRWAGMETGEVLRLFQEKGVTGVLFKEDNLADLATRQVWVKTGTELLAEREGIGNLSAEIKSDYTYI
;
A
#
# COMPACT_ATOMS: atom_id res chain seq x y z
N MET A 1 -54.68 8.33 24.52
CA MET A 1 -55.47 7.55 23.55
C MET A 1 -55.51 8.33 22.25
N LEU A 2 -54.81 7.86 21.21
CA LEU A 2 -54.90 8.43 19.86
C LEU A 2 -56.34 8.23 19.38
N LYS A 3 -57.08 9.32 19.17
CA LYS A 3 -58.53 9.24 18.84
C LYS A 3 -58.79 9.46 17.35
N LYS A 4 -57.83 10.02 16.63
CA LYS A 4 -58.00 10.45 15.24
C LYS A 4 -57.08 9.65 14.31
N PRO A 5 -57.56 9.22 13.13
CA PRO A 5 -56.80 8.36 12.23
C PRO A 5 -55.51 9.02 11.71
N TRP A 6 -55.48 10.34 11.59
CA TRP A 6 -54.28 11.08 11.18
C TRP A 6 -53.21 11.13 12.29
N GLU A 7 -53.60 11.18 13.56
CA GLU A 7 -52.64 11.13 14.67
C GLU A 7 -51.96 9.76 14.72
N ILE A 8 -52.72 8.69 14.46
CA ILE A 8 -52.18 7.33 14.36
C ILE A 8 -51.21 7.24 13.17
N LEU A 9 -51.57 7.78 12.01
CA LEU A 9 -50.71 7.79 10.83
C LEU A 9 -49.37 8.50 11.09
N LEU A 10 -49.41 9.68 11.72
CA LEU A 10 -48.19 10.44 12.05
C LEU A 10 -47.29 9.67 13.03
N VAL A 11 -47.87 9.06 14.07
CA VAL A 11 -47.12 8.23 15.01
C VAL A 11 -46.49 7.02 14.31
N LEU A 12 -47.20 6.42 13.37
CA LEU A 12 -46.73 5.26 12.62
C LEU A 12 -45.56 5.62 11.69
N ILE A 13 -45.63 6.77 11.03
CA ILE A 13 -44.52 7.30 10.22
C ILE A 13 -43.28 7.54 11.09
N ILE A 14 -43.44 8.21 12.23
CA ILE A 14 -42.34 8.47 13.17
C ILE A 14 -41.74 7.15 13.67
N ALA A 15 -42.58 6.19 14.05
CA ALA A 15 -42.14 4.88 14.53
C ALA A 15 -41.32 4.14 13.47
N ILE A 16 -41.77 4.13 12.20
CA ILE A 16 -41.01 3.53 11.09
C ILE A 16 -39.68 4.24 10.89
N SER A 17 -39.66 5.57 10.87
CA SER A 17 -38.42 6.34 10.68
C SER A 17 -37.39 6.05 11.78
N VAL A 18 -37.83 5.95 13.03
CA VAL A 18 -36.96 5.57 14.16
C VAL A 18 -36.42 4.15 13.98
N LEU A 19 -37.28 3.21 13.61
CA LEU A 19 -36.91 1.80 13.43
C LEU A 19 -35.87 1.64 12.31
N VAL A 20 -36.07 2.32 11.18
CA VAL A 20 -35.12 2.34 10.06
C VAL A 20 -33.79 2.97 10.46
N SER A 21 -33.81 4.08 11.21
CA SER A 21 -32.60 4.76 11.69
C SER A 21 -31.77 3.85 12.61
N ILE A 22 -32.43 3.11 13.52
CA ILE A 22 -31.76 2.15 14.40
C ILE A 22 -31.11 1.02 13.60
N ILE A 23 -31.83 0.45 12.63
CA ILE A 23 -31.29 -0.64 11.79
C ILE A 23 -30.06 -0.15 11.01
N MET A 24 -30.14 1.02 10.37
CA MET A 24 -29.01 1.59 9.63
C MET A 24 -27.81 1.87 10.54
N GLY A 25 -28.05 2.42 11.73
CA GLY A 25 -26.99 2.64 12.72
C GLY A 25 -26.32 1.33 13.15
N TRP A 26 -27.10 0.28 13.40
CA TRP A 26 -26.57 -1.02 13.76
C TRP A 26 -25.75 -1.65 12.64
N GLN A 27 -26.25 -1.63 11.40
CA GLN A 27 -25.53 -2.14 10.24
C GLN A 27 -24.20 -1.40 10.05
N ARG A 28 -24.21 -0.08 10.19
CA ARG A 28 -23.00 0.74 10.11
C ARG A 28 -21.98 0.35 11.17
N VAL A 29 -22.38 0.20 12.43
CA VAL A 29 -21.47 -0.21 13.52
C VAL A 29 -20.95 -1.63 13.29
N ALA A 30 -21.78 -2.55 12.78
CA ALA A 30 -21.34 -3.91 12.46
C ALA A 30 -20.29 -3.93 11.33
N LEU A 31 -20.51 -3.13 10.27
CA LEU A 31 -19.56 -2.98 9.16
C LEU A 31 -18.28 -2.27 9.58
N GLU A 32 -18.39 -1.22 10.39
CA GLU A 32 -17.22 -0.51 10.94
C GLU A 32 -16.42 -1.37 11.92
N ARG A 33 -17.02 -2.38 12.57
CA ARG A 33 -16.28 -3.39 13.36
C ARG A 33 -15.57 -4.41 12.47
N ALA A 34 -16.18 -4.80 11.36
CA ALA A 34 -15.55 -5.69 10.39
C ALA A 34 -14.35 -5.03 9.69
N ASN A 35 -14.47 -3.76 9.32
CA ASN A 35 -13.41 -2.98 8.67
C ASN A 35 -12.38 -2.39 9.66
N ARG A 36 -12.48 -2.69 10.96
CA ARG A 36 -11.47 -2.31 11.96
C ARG A 36 -10.41 -3.41 12.15
N GLN A 37 -10.22 -4.26 11.16
CA GLN A 37 -9.00 -5.06 11.06
C GLN A 37 -7.89 -4.11 10.61
N LEU A 38 -7.04 -3.71 11.54
CA LEU A 38 -5.80 -3.00 11.23
C LEU A 38 -4.99 -3.89 10.29
N GLU A 39 -4.89 -3.52 9.01
CA GLU A 39 -4.03 -4.20 8.07
C GLU A 39 -2.57 -3.92 8.45
N LEU A 40 -1.91 -4.91 9.03
CA LEU A 40 -0.48 -4.85 9.32
C LEU A 40 0.24 -5.37 8.08
N ALA A 41 1.00 -4.48 7.43
CA ALA A 41 1.83 -4.82 6.29
C ALA A 41 3.31 -4.84 6.68
N LEU A 42 4.04 -5.86 6.23
CA LEU A 42 5.50 -5.94 6.39
C LEU A 42 6.20 -5.65 5.08
N GLU A 43 7.32 -4.95 5.14
CA GLU A 43 8.16 -4.72 3.96
C GLU A 43 8.93 -6.00 3.59
N TYR A 44 8.80 -6.44 2.33
CA TYR A 44 9.42 -7.69 1.86
C TYR A 44 10.95 -7.67 2.02
N SER A 45 11.58 -6.52 1.80
CA SER A 45 13.03 -6.34 1.94
C SER A 45 13.51 -6.60 3.37
N GLU A 46 12.70 -6.26 4.37
CA GLU A 46 13.00 -6.50 5.78
C GLU A 46 12.82 -7.95 6.16
N VAL A 47 11.77 -8.61 5.64
CA VAL A 47 11.55 -10.04 5.82
C VAL A 47 12.70 -10.82 5.20
N GLU A 48 13.17 -10.44 4.02
CA GLU A 48 14.32 -11.07 3.36
C GLU A 48 15.63 -10.83 4.12
N ARG A 49 15.80 -9.64 4.71
CA ARG A 49 16.95 -9.36 5.60
C ARG A 49 16.88 -10.22 6.87
N LEU A 50 15.70 -10.37 7.46
CA LEU A 50 15.49 -11.16 8.67
C LEU A 50 15.65 -12.66 8.40
N SER A 51 15.18 -13.16 7.25
CA SER A 51 15.32 -14.57 6.86
C SER A 51 16.80 -14.94 6.72
N ARG A 52 17.61 -14.08 6.10
CA ARG A 52 19.07 -14.23 6.04
C ARG A 52 19.73 -14.27 7.42
N TRP A 53 19.27 -13.46 8.37
CA TRP A 53 19.82 -13.43 9.73
C TRP A 53 19.40 -14.64 10.56
N ALA A 54 18.15 -15.09 10.39
CA ALA A 54 17.60 -16.23 11.10
C ALA A 54 18.02 -17.59 10.50
N GLY A 55 18.59 -17.59 9.28
CA GLY A 55 18.88 -18.81 8.53
C GLY A 55 17.62 -19.58 8.10
N MET A 56 16.49 -18.90 8.02
CA MET A 56 15.19 -19.47 7.66
C MET A 56 14.81 -19.12 6.22
N GLU A 57 13.92 -19.90 5.62
CA GLU A 57 13.37 -19.52 4.32
C GLU A 57 12.44 -18.31 4.49
N THR A 58 12.49 -17.35 3.55
CA THR A 58 11.62 -16.15 3.58
C THR A 58 10.14 -16.52 3.71
N GLY A 59 9.70 -17.60 3.07
CA GLY A 59 8.33 -18.11 3.20
C GLY A 59 7.95 -18.54 4.62
N GLU A 60 8.87 -19.14 5.37
CA GLU A 60 8.64 -19.53 6.77
C GLU A 60 8.52 -18.31 7.68
N VAL A 61 9.35 -17.29 7.45
CA VAL A 61 9.29 -16.03 8.20
C VAL A 61 7.99 -15.29 7.92
N LEU A 62 7.54 -15.25 6.66
CA LEU A 62 6.23 -14.69 6.29
C LEU A 62 5.08 -15.43 6.98
N ARG A 63 5.14 -16.77 7.03
CA ARG A 63 4.11 -17.57 7.71
C ARG A 63 4.06 -17.26 9.20
N LEU A 64 5.20 -17.12 9.85
CA LEU A 64 5.28 -16.74 11.27
C LEU A 64 4.66 -15.36 11.51
N PHE A 65 4.89 -14.39 10.63
CA PHE A 65 4.27 -13.07 10.73
C PHE A 65 2.77 -13.08 10.44
N GLN A 66 2.32 -13.91 9.50
CA GLN A 66 0.91 -14.15 9.25
C GLN A 66 0.20 -14.72 10.49
N GLU A 67 0.82 -15.68 11.18
CA GLU A 67 0.34 -16.23 12.45
C GLU A 67 0.27 -15.17 13.57
N LYS A 68 1.08 -14.10 13.48
CA LYS A 68 1.08 -12.95 14.41
C LYS A 68 0.13 -11.82 14.01
N GLY A 69 -0.64 -11.99 12.92
CA GLY A 69 -1.67 -11.05 12.50
C GLY A 69 -1.25 -10.05 11.41
N VAL A 70 -0.13 -10.28 10.73
CA VAL A 70 0.25 -9.52 9.52
C VAL A 70 -0.60 -10.00 8.35
N THR A 71 -1.29 -9.09 7.69
CA THR A 71 -2.25 -9.40 6.61
C THR A 71 -1.75 -8.98 5.23
N GLY A 72 -0.66 -8.21 5.15
CA GLY A 72 -0.12 -7.72 3.88
C GLY A 72 1.41 -7.76 3.81
N VAL A 73 1.92 -7.72 2.58
CA VAL A 73 3.36 -7.55 2.29
C VAL A 73 3.52 -6.38 1.34
N LEU A 74 4.39 -5.44 1.69
CA LEU A 74 4.74 -4.27 0.89
C LEU A 74 6.00 -4.56 0.07
N PHE A 75 5.89 -4.39 -1.24
CA PHE A 75 7.03 -4.41 -2.17
C PHE A 75 7.38 -2.97 -2.53
N LYS A 76 8.56 -2.51 -2.11
CA LYS A 76 9.10 -1.22 -2.53
C LYS A 76 9.79 -1.40 -3.88
N GLU A 77 9.43 -0.58 -4.86
CA GLU A 77 10.19 -0.50 -6.10
C GLU A 77 11.51 0.25 -5.84
N ASP A 78 12.63 -0.34 -6.27
CA ASP A 78 13.94 0.31 -6.21
C ASP A 78 13.90 1.56 -7.10
N ASN A 79 14.05 2.73 -6.49
CA ASN A 79 14.18 3.98 -7.24
C ASN A 79 15.65 4.24 -7.62
N LEU A 80 15.89 5.12 -8.59
CA LEU A 80 17.25 5.49 -9.04
C LEU A 80 18.13 6.02 -7.89
N ALA A 81 17.53 6.64 -6.86
CA ALA A 81 18.26 7.13 -5.70
C ALA A 81 18.71 6.00 -4.75
N ASP A 82 17.93 4.93 -4.64
CA ASP A 82 18.25 3.72 -3.87
C ASP A 82 19.42 2.96 -4.55
N LEU A 83 19.49 2.99 -5.88
CA LEU A 83 20.58 2.41 -6.68
C LEU A 83 21.89 3.19 -6.59
N ALA A 84 21.86 4.51 -6.44
CA ALA A 84 23.06 5.34 -6.30
C ALA A 84 23.87 5.02 -5.02
N THR A 85 23.24 4.38 -4.03
CA THR A 85 23.90 3.93 -2.80
C THR A 85 24.63 2.60 -2.97
N ARG A 86 24.24 1.80 -3.97
CA ARG A 86 25.03 0.66 -4.47
C ARG A 86 26.07 1.25 -5.45
N GLN A 87 27.26 0.67 -5.59
CA GLN A 87 28.36 1.22 -6.42
C GLN A 87 28.02 1.23 -7.92
N VAL A 88 27.10 2.11 -8.33
CA VAL A 88 26.54 2.20 -9.67
C VAL A 88 26.84 3.59 -10.20
N TRP A 89 27.40 3.67 -11.40
CA TRP A 89 27.82 4.92 -12.01
C TRP A 89 26.68 5.52 -12.81
N VAL A 90 25.92 6.41 -12.19
CA VAL A 90 24.86 7.14 -12.88
C VAL A 90 25.47 8.37 -13.56
N LYS A 91 25.35 8.47 -14.88
CA LYS A 91 25.78 9.64 -15.66
C LYS A 91 24.67 10.12 -16.57
N THR A 92 24.54 11.45 -16.70
CA THR A 92 23.64 12.00 -17.72
C THR A 92 24.24 11.80 -19.11
N GLY A 93 23.39 11.78 -20.14
CA GLY A 93 23.84 11.73 -21.53
C GLY A 93 24.77 12.89 -21.89
N THR A 94 24.57 14.06 -21.28
CA THR A 94 25.48 15.21 -21.42
C THR A 94 26.84 14.98 -20.78
N GLU A 95 26.91 14.37 -19.59
CA GLU A 95 28.15 14.01 -18.91
C GLU A 95 28.91 12.91 -19.65
N LEU A 96 28.20 11.92 -20.20
CA LEU A 96 28.79 10.87 -21.04
C LEU A 96 29.38 11.45 -22.33
N LEU A 97 28.62 12.29 -23.04
CA LEU A 97 29.11 12.92 -24.27
C LEU A 97 30.32 13.84 -24.02
N ALA A 98 30.44 14.42 -22.82
CA ALA A 98 31.61 15.20 -22.41
C ALA A 98 32.84 14.31 -22.15
N GLU A 99 32.65 13.07 -21.66
CA GLU A 99 33.71 12.09 -21.37
C GLU A 99 34.01 11.20 -22.59
N ARG A 100 34.36 11.84 -23.71
CA ARG A 100 34.54 11.19 -25.02
C ARG A 100 35.59 10.05 -25.03
N GLU A 101 36.50 10.02 -24.06
CA GLU A 101 37.59 9.04 -23.98
C GLU A 101 37.15 7.64 -23.52
N GLY A 102 36.02 7.50 -22.81
CA GLY A 102 35.56 6.22 -22.26
C GLY A 102 34.55 5.45 -23.13
N ILE A 103 33.93 6.11 -24.11
CA ILE A 103 32.67 5.64 -24.72
C ILE A 103 32.78 5.36 -26.23
N GLY A 104 33.95 5.64 -26.82
CA GLY A 104 34.28 5.27 -28.19
C GLY A 104 33.19 5.62 -29.22
N ASN A 105 32.84 4.64 -30.07
CA ASN A 105 31.89 4.81 -31.17
C ASN A 105 30.41 4.94 -30.74
N LEU A 106 30.08 4.70 -29.46
CA LEU A 106 28.71 4.83 -28.93
C LEU A 106 28.27 6.29 -28.75
N SER A 107 29.19 7.23 -28.87
CA SER A 107 28.94 8.68 -28.78
C SER A 107 27.89 9.18 -29.78
N ALA A 108 27.68 8.47 -30.90
CA ALA A 108 26.68 8.83 -31.92
C ALA A 108 25.26 8.36 -31.55
N GLU A 109 25.12 7.44 -30.59
CA GLU A 109 23.84 6.81 -30.21
C GLU A 109 23.34 7.28 -28.83
N ILE A 110 24.20 7.93 -28.05
CA ILE A 110 23.84 8.52 -26.75
C ILE A 110 22.97 9.76 -26.94
N LYS A 111 21.81 9.76 -26.30
CA LYS A 111 20.88 10.90 -26.27
C LYS A 111 21.21 11.79 -25.07
N SER A 112 21.33 13.10 -25.29
CA SER A 112 21.62 14.09 -24.24
C SER A 112 20.62 14.10 -23.10
N ASP A 113 19.35 13.81 -23.41
CA ASP A 113 18.23 14.00 -22.50
C ASP A 113 17.96 12.76 -21.62
N TYR A 114 18.80 11.74 -21.73
CA TYR A 114 18.65 10.46 -21.05
C TYR A 114 19.68 10.33 -19.93
N THR A 115 19.31 9.62 -18.87
CA THR A 115 20.22 9.24 -17.78
C THR A 115 20.57 7.77 -17.93
N TYR A 116 21.85 7.45 -17.87
CA TYR A 116 22.38 6.12 -18.09
C TYR A 116 23.02 5.60 -16.80
N ILE A 117 23.01 4.28 -16.64
CA ILE A 117 23.44 3.52 -15.46
C ILE A 117 24.46 2.48 -15.90
#